data_AF-A0A836C8K4-F1
#
_entry.id   AF-A0A836C8K4-F1
#
_cell.length_a   1.000
_cell.length_b   1.000
_cell.length_c   1.000
_cell.angle_alpha   90.00
_cell.angle_beta   90.00
_cell.angle_gamma   90.00
#
_symmetry.space_group_name_H-M   'P 1'
#
loop_
_entity.id
_entity.type
_entity.pdbx_description
1 polymer ?
#
loop_
_entity_poly.entity_id
_entity_poly.type
_entity_poly.pdbx_seq_one_letter_code
_entity_poly.pdbx_strand_id
1 'polypeptide(L)'
;MHASALKLDPSPLPSSLNITDVVQALTGITGLTVFSIYMLSSYSQDYPPASVGFPGYIYPDQQVCEMYDGVPGANAEHCIFNEQKWGSAPIDNGAWPTGDAVIHKDSITSFDGLAPFPNAVFYNWATILILGFGNLSALDFQARCMAAKTPKIATIACVIAGLLTFAVGIPFAFMGGFMKVFYGPDSPFAQYTPNTCSSILGLPTCAEWLPDSDAFLKMATSQAPVAIGAWALIGIVAASMSTSTGVILAISTVLSHNVGRKVIHWLRPGTVITQDMLLRVVRTCVPMVTIIAAIVASTHNNTGYLLVVAFDIALAGSIAPLLASIYTPKRVTPGGGVCGLLAGILTRVILEYTLPKDGSLMLPAGSYAYGYGPGQAGLPLFVEAPPAEHWDPATCDASQLSDWTGVDSLVSPLVCALVLYAVSWAELRRNGRPLLSIVPEAWLSPMTAPKTVEQAVAGTLAQCEEATRNLEKLKELYFEPLQLLREPSRETYAMSS
;
A
#
# COMPACT_ATOMS: atom_id res chain seq x y z
N MET A 1 8.82 63.70 -16.23
CA MET A 1 10.09 63.01 -15.93
C MET A 1 10.06 62.71 -14.43
N HIS A 2 9.95 61.50 -13.90
CA HIS A 2 10.27 60.15 -14.35
C HIS A 2 9.04 59.23 -14.25
N ALA A 3 8.86 58.40 -15.29
CA ALA A 3 8.00 57.23 -15.25
C ALA A 3 8.78 56.08 -14.58
N SER A 4 8.24 55.52 -13.50
CA SER A 4 8.66 54.22 -12.98
C SER A 4 7.51 53.25 -13.21
N ALA A 5 7.68 52.43 -14.24
CA ALA A 5 6.74 51.41 -14.67
C ALA A 5 6.42 50.43 -13.53
N LEU A 6 5.13 50.12 -13.37
CA LEU A 6 4.66 48.91 -12.70
C LEU A 6 5.39 47.71 -13.33
N LYS A 7 6.39 47.16 -12.64
CA LYS A 7 6.75 45.76 -12.82
C LYS A 7 5.61 44.95 -12.21
N LEU A 8 4.70 44.49 -13.06
CA LEU A 8 3.94 43.29 -12.81
C LEU A 8 4.97 42.18 -12.57
N ASP A 9 5.18 41.85 -11.29
CA ASP A 9 5.95 40.67 -10.92
C ASP A 9 5.23 39.47 -11.56
N PRO A 10 5.86 38.70 -12.45
CA PRO A 10 5.28 37.47 -12.92
C PRO A 10 5.29 36.56 -11.69
N SER A 11 4.12 36.41 -11.05
CA SER A 11 3.90 35.35 -10.08
C SER A 11 4.49 34.07 -10.68
N PRO A 12 5.43 33.38 -10.01
CA PRO A 12 5.82 32.07 -10.49
C PRO A 12 4.52 31.26 -10.52
N LEU A 13 4.20 30.68 -11.67
CA LEU A 13 3.21 29.62 -11.73
C LEU A 13 3.46 28.71 -10.51
N PRO A 14 2.44 28.27 -9.75
CA PRO A 14 2.60 27.13 -8.88
C PRO A 14 2.72 25.89 -9.77
N SER A 15 3.84 25.77 -10.47
CA SER A 15 4.32 24.55 -11.07
C SER A 15 5.25 23.91 -10.06
N SER A 16 4.70 23.48 -8.93
CA SER A 16 5.39 22.57 -8.02
C SER A 16 5.33 21.14 -8.59
N LEU A 17 5.69 20.99 -9.87
CA LEU A 17 6.06 19.70 -10.41
C LEU A 17 7.56 19.60 -10.14
N ASN A 18 7.93 18.89 -9.09
CA ASN A 18 9.34 18.59 -8.86
C ASN A 18 9.78 17.72 -10.05
N ILE A 19 10.61 18.27 -10.93
CA ILE A 19 11.09 17.55 -12.13
C ILE A 19 11.74 16.22 -11.73
N THR A 20 12.34 16.18 -10.54
CA THR A 20 12.88 14.98 -9.90
C THR A 20 11.84 13.89 -9.72
N ASP A 21 10.63 14.22 -9.29
CA ASP A 21 9.56 13.24 -9.02
C ASP A 21 9.07 12.62 -10.33
N VAL A 22 9.03 13.41 -11.42
CA VAL A 22 8.67 12.92 -12.75
C VAL A 22 9.73 11.97 -13.28
N VAL A 23 11.01 12.34 -13.21
CA VAL A 23 12.12 11.48 -13.65
C VAL A 23 12.16 10.19 -12.85
N GLN A 24 11.96 10.28 -11.53
CA GLN A 24 11.96 9.14 -10.63
C GLN A 24 10.77 8.22 -10.88
N ALA A 25 9.57 8.77 -11.08
CA ALA A 25 8.37 7.99 -11.41
C ALA A 25 8.50 7.32 -12.77
N LEU A 26 8.99 8.04 -13.80
CA LEU A 26 9.21 7.47 -15.12
C LEU A 26 10.24 6.34 -15.06
N THR A 27 11.39 6.57 -14.43
CA THR A 27 12.45 5.54 -14.30
C THR A 27 11.93 4.30 -13.57
N GLY A 28 11.19 4.50 -12.47
CA GLY A 28 10.55 3.44 -11.70
C GLY A 28 9.58 2.60 -12.52
N ILE A 29 8.62 3.28 -13.15
CA ILE A 29 7.57 2.63 -13.94
C ILE A 29 8.18 1.91 -15.15
N THR A 30 9.05 2.55 -15.91
CA THR A 30 9.61 1.95 -17.13
C THR A 30 10.53 0.79 -16.82
N GLY A 31 11.39 0.90 -15.80
CA GLY A 31 12.32 -0.18 -15.45
C GLY A 31 11.59 -1.47 -15.06
N LEU A 32 10.59 -1.35 -14.19
CA LEU A 32 9.77 -2.48 -13.78
C LEU A 32 8.92 -3.02 -14.93
N THR A 33 8.27 -2.14 -15.70
CA THR A 33 7.39 -2.56 -16.80
C THR A 33 8.17 -3.26 -17.92
N VAL A 34 9.33 -2.73 -18.31
CA VAL A 34 10.18 -3.34 -19.36
C VAL A 34 10.69 -4.71 -18.89
N PHE A 35 11.12 -4.83 -17.64
CA PHE A 35 11.54 -6.11 -17.08
C PHE A 35 10.39 -7.12 -17.04
N SER A 36 9.21 -6.72 -16.55
CA SER A 36 8.04 -7.60 -16.51
C SER A 36 7.60 -8.03 -17.91
N ILE A 37 7.56 -7.12 -18.89
CA ILE A 37 7.24 -7.44 -20.28
C ILE A 37 8.29 -8.39 -20.86
N TYR A 38 9.58 -8.14 -20.61
CA TYR A 38 10.65 -9.01 -21.07
C TYR A 38 10.51 -10.44 -20.53
N MET A 39 10.25 -10.58 -19.22
CA MET A 39 10.03 -11.89 -18.60
C MET A 39 8.80 -12.57 -19.20
N LEU A 40 7.70 -11.83 -19.39
CA LEU A 40 6.47 -12.36 -20.00
C LEU A 40 6.64 -12.75 -21.48
N SER A 41 7.48 -12.04 -22.25
CA SER A 41 7.66 -12.29 -23.69
C SER A 41 8.74 -13.33 -23.99
N SER A 42 9.77 -13.40 -23.14
CA SER A 42 10.92 -14.29 -23.35
C SER A 42 10.69 -15.68 -22.76
N TYR A 43 9.77 -15.78 -21.81
CA TYR A 43 9.35 -17.05 -21.27
C TYR A 43 8.42 -17.76 -22.26
N SER A 44 8.85 -18.91 -22.80
CA SER A 44 7.94 -19.81 -23.48
C SER A 44 6.91 -20.31 -22.47
N GLN A 45 5.64 -20.27 -22.83
CA GLN A 45 4.50 -20.63 -21.99
C GLN A 45 4.44 -22.14 -21.62
N ASP A 46 5.54 -22.85 -21.82
CA ASP A 46 5.81 -24.15 -21.24
C ASP A 46 6.25 -23.87 -19.80
N TYR A 47 5.27 -23.82 -18.90
CA TYR A 47 5.48 -23.99 -17.46
C TYR A 47 6.52 -25.11 -17.24
N PRO A 48 7.36 -25.10 -16.18
CA PRO A 48 8.11 -26.30 -15.83
C PRO A 48 7.07 -27.42 -15.77
N PRO A 49 7.13 -28.39 -16.70
CA PRO A 49 6.09 -29.38 -16.78
C PRO A 49 6.12 -30.18 -15.47
N ALA A 50 5.05 -30.93 -15.21
CA ALA A 50 5.00 -31.86 -14.08
C ALA A 50 6.34 -32.60 -13.94
N SER A 51 6.80 -32.87 -12.73
CA SER A 51 8.10 -33.52 -12.53
C SER A 51 8.27 -34.75 -13.44
N VAL A 52 9.38 -34.79 -14.19
CA VAL A 52 9.74 -35.91 -15.08
C VAL A 52 10.01 -37.15 -14.24
N GLY A 53 10.56 -36.97 -13.04
CA GLY A 53 10.85 -38.01 -12.07
C GLY A 53 12.26 -38.59 -12.21
N PHE A 54 12.46 -39.72 -11.55
CA PHE A 54 13.73 -40.46 -11.52
C PHE A 54 13.46 -41.97 -11.63
N PRO A 55 14.48 -42.81 -11.87
CA PRO A 55 14.33 -44.27 -11.88
C PRO A 55 13.56 -44.82 -10.67
N GLY A 56 12.45 -45.51 -10.92
CA GLY A 56 11.54 -46.02 -9.88
C GLY A 56 10.49 -45.02 -9.37
N TYR A 57 10.38 -43.83 -9.96
CA TYR A 57 9.35 -42.84 -9.62
C TYR A 57 7.96 -43.26 -10.12
N ILE A 58 6.95 -43.15 -9.25
CA ILE A 58 5.53 -43.41 -9.54
C ILE A 58 4.84 -42.08 -9.83
N TYR A 59 4.22 -41.97 -11.00
CA TYR A 59 3.46 -40.78 -11.36
C TYR A 59 2.16 -40.67 -10.53
N PRO A 60 1.75 -39.46 -10.09
CA PRO A 60 0.59 -39.29 -9.22
C PRO A 60 -0.74 -39.56 -9.93
N ASP A 61 -0.76 -39.37 -11.25
CA ASP A 61 -1.94 -39.51 -12.08
C ASP A 61 -1.58 -40.04 -13.47
N GLN A 62 -2.61 -40.50 -14.18
CA GLN A 62 -2.45 -41.06 -15.51
C GLN A 62 -2.12 -39.99 -16.57
N GLN A 63 -2.46 -38.71 -16.35
CA GLN A 63 -2.19 -37.65 -17.31
C GLN A 63 -0.70 -37.32 -17.39
N VAL A 64 -0.02 -37.23 -16.24
CA VAL A 64 1.42 -37.04 -16.14
C VAL A 64 2.17 -38.26 -16.65
N CYS A 65 1.67 -39.47 -16.34
CA CYS A 65 2.19 -40.71 -16.90
C CYS A 65 2.17 -40.70 -18.44
N GLU A 66 1.03 -40.37 -19.05
CA GLU A 66 0.90 -40.31 -20.52
C GLU A 66 1.74 -39.17 -21.12
N MET A 67 1.88 -38.04 -20.42
CA MET A 67 2.73 -36.92 -20.84
C MET A 67 4.21 -37.34 -21.01
N TYR A 68 4.70 -38.24 -20.15
CA TYR A 68 6.10 -38.68 -20.15
C TYR A 68 6.37 -40.05 -20.77
N ASP A 69 5.35 -40.67 -21.39
CA ASP A 69 5.40 -42.06 -21.87
C ASP A 69 5.82 -43.04 -20.77
N GLY A 70 5.26 -42.88 -19.57
CA GLY A 70 5.49 -43.77 -18.44
C GLY A 70 5.11 -45.22 -18.76
N VAL A 71 5.77 -46.17 -18.10
CA VAL A 71 5.57 -47.61 -18.30
C VAL A 71 4.79 -48.20 -17.12
N PRO A 72 4.04 -49.30 -17.28
CA PRO A 72 3.38 -49.94 -16.15
C PRO A 72 4.43 -50.46 -15.16
N GLY A 73 4.21 -50.21 -13.86
CA GLY A 73 5.04 -50.75 -12.78
C GLY A 73 4.92 -52.26 -12.66
N ALA A 74 5.70 -52.86 -11.76
CA ALA A 74 5.83 -54.30 -11.55
C ALA A 74 4.49 -55.02 -11.29
N ASN A 75 3.52 -54.34 -10.67
CA ASN A 75 2.19 -54.88 -10.39
C ASN A 75 1.09 -54.36 -11.34
N ALA A 76 1.43 -53.56 -12.35
CA ALA A 76 0.51 -52.89 -13.30
C ALA A 76 -0.59 -52.01 -12.69
N GLU A 77 -0.57 -51.76 -11.37
CA GLU A 77 -1.53 -50.88 -10.67
C GLU A 77 -1.20 -49.40 -10.83
N HIS A 78 0.08 -49.07 -11.03
CA HIS A 78 0.57 -47.69 -11.13
C HIS A 78 1.51 -47.54 -12.33
N CYS A 79 1.62 -46.31 -12.82
CA CYS A 79 2.51 -45.96 -13.90
C CYS A 79 3.81 -45.36 -13.34
N ILE A 80 4.94 -45.81 -13.89
CA ILE A 80 6.28 -45.47 -13.42
C ILE A 80 7.12 -44.78 -14.51
N PHE A 81 8.21 -44.16 -14.07
CA PHE A 81 9.22 -43.52 -14.91
C PHE A 81 9.78 -44.43 -16.01
N ASN A 82 9.87 -43.91 -17.22
CA ASN A 82 10.40 -44.65 -18.38
C ASN A 82 11.92 -44.46 -18.53
N GLU A 83 12.68 -45.35 -17.89
CA GLU A 83 14.15 -45.35 -17.94
C GLU A 83 14.71 -45.51 -19.36
N GLN A 84 14.00 -46.21 -20.26
CA GLN A 84 14.49 -46.43 -21.64
C GLN A 84 14.46 -45.15 -22.47
N LYS A 85 13.48 -44.28 -22.21
CA LYS A 85 13.31 -43.01 -22.92
C LYS A 85 14.17 -41.90 -22.29
N TRP A 86 14.20 -41.84 -20.96
CA TRP A 86 14.76 -40.71 -20.22
C TRP A 86 16.16 -40.97 -19.63
N GLY A 87 16.62 -42.22 -19.62
CA GLY A 87 17.92 -42.62 -19.06
C GLY A 87 17.89 -42.89 -17.55
N SER A 88 19.06 -43.17 -16.97
CA SER A 88 19.21 -43.60 -15.56
C SER A 88 19.76 -42.51 -14.62
N ALA A 89 19.98 -41.29 -15.12
CA ALA A 89 20.40 -40.17 -14.28
C ALA A 89 19.21 -39.60 -13.51
N PRO A 90 19.40 -39.06 -12.28
CA PRO A 90 18.36 -38.29 -11.61
C PRO A 90 18.04 -37.05 -12.45
N ILE A 91 16.79 -36.90 -12.89
CA ILE A 91 16.38 -35.79 -13.76
C ILE A 91 15.86 -34.61 -12.95
N ASP A 92 15.11 -34.88 -11.89
CA ASP A 92 14.58 -33.88 -10.96
C ASP A 92 14.22 -34.46 -9.57
N ASN A 93 13.55 -33.65 -8.74
CA ASN A 93 13.24 -33.99 -7.35
C ASN A 93 12.00 -34.90 -7.18
N GLY A 94 11.15 -35.12 -8.19
CA GLY A 94 9.97 -36.00 -8.12
C GLY A 94 8.83 -35.58 -7.18
N ALA A 95 9.13 -34.79 -6.15
CA ALA A 95 8.30 -34.61 -4.97
C ALA A 95 7.08 -33.69 -5.16
N TRP A 96 7.04 -32.89 -6.23
CA TRP A 96 5.99 -31.89 -6.48
C TRP A 96 5.40 -32.07 -7.88
N PRO A 97 4.47 -33.02 -8.03
CA PRO A 97 4.27 -33.63 -9.34
C PRO A 97 3.25 -32.91 -10.22
N THR A 98 2.62 -31.85 -9.71
CA THR A 98 1.68 -31.01 -10.46
C THR A 98 2.37 -29.96 -11.34
N GLY A 99 3.69 -29.78 -11.19
CA GLY A 99 4.45 -28.71 -11.82
C GLY A 99 4.12 -27.33 -11.26
N ASP A 100 4.94 -26.34 -11.60
CA ASP A 100 4.75 -24.96 -11.14
C ASP A 100 4.08 -24.10 -12.22
N ALA A 101 3.05 -23.35 -11.83
CA ALA A 101 2.38 -22.43 -12.73
C ALA A 101 2.57 -20.98 -12.27
N VAL A 102 2.72 -20.07 -13.23
CA VAL A 102 2.76 -18.63 -12.92
C VAL A 102 1.41 -18.15 -12.35
N ILE A 103 0.30 -18.76 -12.77
CA ILE A 103 -1.04 -18.50 -12.26
C ILE A 103 -1.72 -19.81 -11.90
N HIS A 104 -2.14 -19.94 -10.64
CA HIS A 104 -3.01 -21.01 -10.19
C HIS A 104 -4.47 -20.55 -10.21
N LYS A 105 -5.36 -21.38 -10.79
CA LYS A 105 -6.81 -21.18 -10.76
C LYS A 105 -7.30 -21.24 -9.32
N ASP A 106 -8.30 -20.43 -8.98
CA ASP A 106 -8.91 -20.37 -7.65
C ASP A 106 -8.00 -19.94 -6.49
N SER A 107 -6.79 -19.42 -6.79
CA SER A 107 -5.83 -18.90 -5.81
C SER A 107 -6.32 -17.69 -4.99
N ILE A 108 -7.46 -17.08 -5.33
CA ILE A 108 -8.08 -16.03 -4.51
C ILE A 108 -9.41 -16.45 -3.89
N THR A 109 -9.90 -17.64 -4.19
CA THR A 109 -11.24 -18.12 -3.78
C THR A 109 -11.18 -19.40 -2.96
N SER A 110 -10.14 -20.22 -3.10
CA SER A 110 -9.97 -21.51 -2.43
C SER A 110 -8.73 -21.53 -1.53
N PHE A 111 -8.91 -22.00 -0.30
CA PHE A 111 -7.82 -22.26 0.66
C PHE A 111 -6.80 -23.28 0.14
N ASP A 112 -7.20 -24.12 -0.82
CA ASP A 112 -6.38 -25.16 -1.43
C ASP A 112 -5.89 -24.76 -2.84
N GLY A 113 -6.03 -23.48 -3.23
CA GLY A 113 -5.72 -22.99 -4.58
C GLY A 113 -4.24 -23.03 -4.98
N LEU A 114 -3.32 -23.35 -4.06
CA LEU A 114 -1.88 -23.52 -4.32
C LEU A 114 -1.41 -24.96 -4.09
N ALA A 115 -2.30 -25.94 -4.23
CA ALA A 115 -2.01 -27.34 -4.00
C ALA A 115 -0.67 -27.79 -4.63
N PRO A 116 0.18 -28.54 -3.89
CA PRO A 116 -0.07 -29.08 -2.55
C PRO A 116 0.31 -28.13 -1.40
N PHE A 117 0.50 -26.83 -1.65
CA PHE A 117 0.70 -25.83 -0.61
C PHE A 117 -0.62 -25.17 -0.17
N PRO A 118 -0.73 -24.83 1.13
CA PRO A 118 -1.84 -24.02 1.60
C PRO A 118 -1.79 -22.62 0.98
N ASN A 119 -2.96 -22.03 0.77
CA ASN A 119 -3.09 -20.71 0.20
C ASN A 119 -3.64 -19.72 1.23
N ALA A 120 -2.97 -18.57 1.37
CA ALA A 120 -3.29 -17.53 2.35
C ALA A 120 -4.49 -16.66 1.89
N VAL A 121 -5.58 -17.28 1.42
CA VAL A 121 -6.73 -16.57 0.81
C VAL A 121 -7.29 -15.51 1.73
N PHE A 122 -7.49 -15.85 3.00
CA PHE A 122 -8.07 -14.92 3.96
C PHE A 122 -7.16 -13.71 4.18
N TYR A 123 -5.86 -13.94 4.37
CA TYR A 123 -4.88 -12.87 4.49
C TYR A 123 -4.81 -12.00 3.24
N ASN A 124 -4.90 -12.60 2.04
CA ASN A 124 -4.92 -11.86 0.77
C ASN A 124 -6.11 -10.89 0.69
N TRP A 125 -7.32 -11.36 1.03
CA TRP A 125 -8.52 -10.52 1.07
C TRP A 125 -8.46 -9.46 2.17
N ALA A 126 -8.00 -9.83 3.37
CA ALA A 126 -7.81 -8.88 4.46
C ALA A 126 -6.83 -7.78 4.04
N THR A 127 -5.71 -8.12 3.41
CA THR A 127 -4.72 -7.17 2.92
C THR A 127 -5.28 -6.23 1.86
N ILE A 128 -6.11 -6.73 0.93
CA ILE A 128 -6.80 -5.88 -0.06
C ILE A 128 -7.70 -4.84 0.65
N LEU A 129 -8.45 -5.26 1.68
CA LEU A 129 -9.30 -4.35 2.44
C LEU A 129 -8.47 -3.34 3.26
N ILE A 130 -7.41 -3.80 3.92
CA ILE A 130 -6.49 -2.97 4.70
C ILE A 130 -5.86 -1.90 3.84
N LEU A 131 -5.21 -2.30 2.74
CA LEU A 131 -4.52 -1.35 1.86
C LEU A 131 -5.51 -0.48 1.08
N GLY A 132 -6.65 -1.04 0.66
CA GLY A 132 -7.67 -0.29 -0.07
C GLY A 132 -8.32 0.80 0.76
N PHE A 133 -8.83 0.45 1.95
CA PHE A 133 -9.55 1.39 2.81
C PHE A 133 -8.64 2.18 3.74
N GLY A 134 -7.57 1.57 4.28
CA GLY A 134 -6.61 2.26 5.17
C GLY A 134 -5.98 3.48 4.49
N ASN A 135 -5.69 3.37 3.18
CA ASN A 135 -5.18 4.47 2.36
C ASN A 135 -6.10 5.70 2.30
N LEU A 136 -7.42 5.57 2.51
CA LEU A 136 -8.33 6.72 2.51
C LEU A 136 -8.02 7.70 3.65
N SER A 137 -7.50 7.20 4.77
CA SER A 137 -7.08 8.00 5.91
C SER A 137 -5.64 8.52 5.81
N ALA A 138 -4.88 8.07 4.82
CA ALA A 138 -3.47 8.39 4.67
C ALA A 138 -3.27 9.85 4.20
N LEU A 139 -2.52 10.62 4.99
CA LEU A 139 -2.35 12.07 4.79
C LEU A 139 -1.48 12.43 3.58
N ASP A 140 -0.55 11.57 3.20
CA ASP A 140 0.30 11.73 2.02
C ASP A 140 -0.51 11.72 0.72
N PHE A 141 -1.57 10.91 0.64
CA PHE A 141 -2.50 10.93 -0.48
C PHE A 141 -3.43 12.15 -0.44
N GLN A 142 -3.98 12.49 0.73
CA GLN A 142 -4.87 13.64 0.90
C GLN A 142 -4.16 14.97 0.56
N ALA A 143 -2.91 15.13 0.97
CA ALA A 143 -2.11 16.31 0.66
C ALA A 143 -1.94 16.53 -0.86
N ARG A 144 -1.77 15.44 -1.63
CA ARG A 144 -1.67 15.51 -3.10
C ARG A 144 -2.99 15.95 -3.73
N CYS A 145 -4.12 15.47 -3.20
CA CYS A 145 -5.45 15.89 -3.65
C CYS A 145 -5.72 17.37 -3.35
N MET A 146 -5.29 17.86 -2.17
CA MET A 146 -5.46 19.27 -1.76
C MET A 146 -4.54 20.23 -2.50
N ALA A 147 -3.40 19.75 -3.02
CA ALA A 147 -2.49 20.55 -3.83
C ALA A 147 -2.97 20.76 -5.28
N ALA A 148 -4.00 20.04 -5.72
CA ALA A 148 -4.55 20.19 -7.05
C ALA A 148 -5.25 21.55 -7.23
N LYS A 149 -5.12 22.15 -8.43
CA LYS A 149 -5.73 23.45 -8.74
C LYS A 149 -7.26 23.47 -8.60
N THR A 150 -7.91 22.36 -8.88
CA THR A 150 -9.36 22.21 -8.78
C THR A 150 -9.72 20.80 -8.34
N PRO A 151 -10.89 20.61 -7.70
CA PRO A 151 -11.38 19.28 -7.33
C PRO A 151 -11.56 18.38 -8.56
N LYS A 152 -11.97 18.93 -9.71
CA LYS A 152 -12.10 18.16 -10.97
C LYS A 152 -10.77 17.54 -11.41
N ILE A 153 -9.67 18.31 -11.33
CA ILE A 153 -8.34 17.82 -11.69
C ILE A 153 -7.90 16.74 -10.70
N ALA A 154 -8.14 16.92 -9.40
CA ALA A 154 -7.84 15.90 -8.39
C ALA A 154 -8.55 14.57 -8.68
N THR A 155 -9.85 14.62 -8.98
CA THR A 155 -10.64 13.41 -9.29
C THR A 155 -10.13 12.71 -10.55
N ILE A 156 -9.88 13.45 -11.64
CA ILE A 156 -9.36 12.87 -12.88
C ILE A 156 -7.99 12.25 -12.64
N ALA A 157 -7.10 12.93 -11.90
CA ALA A 157 -5.79 12.40 -11.54
C ALA A 157 -5.89 11.10 -10.73
N CYS A 158 -6.83 11.00 -9.79
CA CYS A 158 -7.07 9.76 -9.03
C CYS A 158 -7.54 8.61 -9.92
N VAL A 159 -8.44 8.87 -10.87
CA VAL A 159 -8.91 7.85 -11.82
C VAL A 159 -7.78 7.38 -12.73
N ILE A 160 -6.99 8.31 -13.28
CA ILE A 160 -5.83 7.98 -14.11
C ILE A 160 -4.81 7.18 -13.31
N ALA A 161 -4.51 7.60 -12.07
CA ALA A 161 -3.60 6.87 -11.18
C ALA A 161 -4.11 5.45 -10.91
N GLY A 162 -5.40 5.27 -10.63
CA GLY A 162 -6.00 3.94 -10.44
C GLY A 162 -5.86 3.05 -11.68
N LEU A 163 -6.11 3.57 -12.88
CA LEU A 163 -5.93 2.83 -14.13
C LEU A 163 -4.46 2.48 -14.40
N LEU A 164 -3.54 3.41 -14.14
CA LEU A 164 -2.10 3.16 -14.27
C LEU A 164 -1.61 2.10 -13.28
N THR A 165 -2.18 2.05 -12.07
CA THR A 165 -1.85 1.00 -11.08
C THR A 165 -2.19 -0.39 -11.62
N PHE A 166 -3.30 -0.56 -12.34
CA PHE A 166 -3.58 -1.85 -12.99
C PHE A 166 -2.57 -2.16 -14.10
N ALA A 167 -2.25 -1.19 -14.94
CA ALA A 167 -1.32 -1.37 -16.06
C ALA A 167 0.09 -1.75 -15.61
N VAL A 168 0.56 -1.23 -14.48
CA VAL A 168 1.90 -1.52 -13.93
C VAL A 168 1.86 -2.67 -12.93
N GLY A 169 0.85 -2.71 -12.07
CA GLY A 169 0.73 -3.67 -10.98
C GLY A 169 0.43 -5.08 -11.44
N ILE A 170 -0.38 -5.26 -12.50
CA ILE A 170 -0.68 -6.58 -13.04
C ILE A 170 0.60 -7.25 -13.57
N PRO A 171 1.36 -6.68 -14.54
CA PRO A 171 2.60 -7.29 -15.01
C PRO A 171 3.62 -7.56 -13.90
N PHE A 172 3.71 -6.66 -12.92
CA PHE A 172 4.62 -6.84 -11.79
C PHE A 172 4.18 -7.98 -10.86
N ALA A 173 2.88 -8.21 -10.69
CA ALA A 173 2.37 -9.33 -9.88
C ALA A 173 2.78 -10.70 -10.45
N PHE A 174 2.93 -10.83 -11.77
CA PHE A 174 3.45 -12.07 -12.39
C PHE A 174 4.88 -12.40 -11.96
N MET A 175 5.66 -11.42 -11.49
CA MET A 175 7.04 -11.66 -11.05
C MET A 175 7.11 -12.64 -9.87
N GLY A 176 6.11 -12.62 -8.98
CA GLY A 176 6.01 -13.60 -7.90
C GLY A 176 5.83 -15.03 -8.41
N GLY A 177 5.00 -15.22 -9.44
CA GLY A 177 4.84 -16.52 -10.10
C GLY A 177 6.11 -16.98 -10.82
N PHE A 178 6.82 -16.06 -11.49
CA PHE A 178 8.11 -16.38 -12.12
C PHE A 178 9.19 -16.76 -11.10
N MET A 179 9.23 -16.10 -9.94
CA MET A 179 10.15 -16.48 -8.86
C MET A 179 9.90 -17.92 -8.41
N LYS A 180 8.64 -18.34 -8.29
CA LYS A 180 8.28 -19.73 -7.97
C LYS A 180 8.71 -20.68 -9.09
N VAL A 181 8.45 -20.34 -10.35
CA VAL A 181 8.88 -21.17 -11.50
C VAL A 181 10.40 -21.40 -11.54
N PHE A 182 11.22 -20.38 -11.26
CA PHE A 182 12.69 -20.49 -11.39
C PHE A 182 13.42 -20.91 -10.11
N TYR A 183 12.84 -20.64 -8.95
CA TYR A 183 13.47 -20.85 -7.63
C TYR A 183 12.54 -21.57 -6.63
N GLY A 184 11.45 -22.16 -7.11
CA GLY A 184 10.50 -22.95 -6.35
C GLY A 184 11.00 -24.36 -6.03
N PRO A 185 10.14 -25.22 -5.50
CA PRO A 185 10.51 -26.56 -5.04
C PRO A 185 11.03 -27.49 -6.16
N ASP A 186 10.52 -27.34 -7.38
CA ASP A 186 10.97 -28.12 -8.55
C ASP A 186 12.19 -27.51 -9.25
N SER A 187 12.69 -26.36 -8.76
CA SER A 187 13.86 -25.75 -9.35
C SER A 187 15.15 -26.50 -8.97
N PRO A 188 16.19 -26.47 -9.81
CA PRO A 188 17.51 -27.01 -9.46
C PRO A 188 18.19 -26.25 -8.31
N PHE A 189 17.63 -25.10 -7.90
CA PHE A 189 18.12 -24.28 -6.80
C PHE A 189 17.32 -24.50 -5.50
N ALA A 190 16.33 -25.41 -5.51
CA ALA A 190 15.52 -25.71 -4.35
C ALA A 190 16.36 -26.26 -3.20
N GLN A 191 16.09 -25.78 -2.00
CA GLN A 191 16.70 -26.27 -0.76
C GLN A 191 15.61 -26.78 0.17
N TYR A 192 15.92 -27.83 0.91
CA TYR A 192 14.98 -28.50 1.80
C TYR A 192 15.57 -28.72 3.18
N THR A 193 14.73 -28.63 4.21
CA THR A 193 15.17 -28.92 5.58
C THR A 193 15.29 -30.43 5.75
N PRO A 194 16.47 -30.98 6.09
CA PRO A 194 16.61 -32.40 6.33
C PRO A 194 15.80 -32.84 7.56
N ASN A 195 15.37 -34.10 7.58
CA ASN A 195 14.59 -34.67 8.69
C ASN A 195 13.27 -33.94 8.96
N THR A 196 12.56 -33.54 7.91
CA THR A 196 11.18 -33.03 7.98
C THR A 196 10.26 -33.91 7.13
N CYS A 197 9.09 -34.27 7.66
CA CYS A 197 8.08 -35.06 6.95
C CYS A 197 6.88 -34.20 6.53
N SER A 198 6.18 -34.63 5.49
CA SER A 198 4.87 -34.12 5.09
C SER A 198 3.99 -35.27 4.64
N SER A 199 2.88 -35.48 5.37
CA SER A 199 1.88 -36.51 5.04
C SER A 199 1.16 -36.19 3.73
N ILE A 200 0.91 -34.91 3.47
CA ILE A 200 0.27 -34.41 2.25
C ILE A 200 1.12 -34.73 1.01
N LEU A 201 2.44 -34.53 1.10
CA LEU A 201 3.36 -34.73 -0.02
C LEU A 201 3.83 -36.17 -0.14
N GLY A 202 3.49 -37.04 0.82
CA GLY A 202 3.99 -38.41 0.85
C GLY A 202 5.50 -38.51 1.13
N LEU A 203 6.08 -37.49 1.77
CA LEU A 203 7.53 -37.36 2.03
C LEU A 203 7.90 -37.68 3.49
N PRO A 204 8.74 -38.70 3.75
CA PRO A 204 9.22 -39.03 5.09
C PRO A 204 10.37 -38.12 5.57
N THR A 205 11.18 -37.58 4.65
CA THR A 205 12.30 -36.68 4.94
C THR A 205 12.46 -35.65 3.83
N CYS A 206 13.17 -34.55 4.10
CA CYS A 206 13.41 -33.44 3.17
C CYS A 206 12.13 -32.82 2.60
N ALA A 207 11.06 -32.72 3.39
CA ALA A 207 9.76 -32.23 2.93
C ALA A 207 9.64 -30.71 2.91
N GLU A 208 10.20 -30.01 3.91
CA GLU A 208 10.07 -28.56 4.03
C GLU A 208 10.93 -27.84 3.00
N TRP A 209 10.29 -27.13 2.07
CA TRP A 209 10.96 -26.24 1.11
C TRP A 209 11.39 -24.93 1.77
N LEU A 210 12.66 -24.56 1.61
CA LEU A 210 13.18 -23.26 2.04
C LEU A 210 13.11 -22.26 0.87
N PRO A 211 12.23 -21.24 0.96
CA PRO A 211 12.20 -20.19 -0.04
C PRO A 211 13.48 -19.33 0.03
N ASP A 212 14.04 -19.04 -1.14
CA ASP A 212 15.23 -18.22 -1.28
C ASP A 212 14.89 -16.73 -1.16
N SER A 213 15.41 -16.07 -0.12
CA SER A 213 15.18 -14.64 0.12
C SER A 213 15.69 -13.73 -1.00
N ASP A 214 16.69 -14.21 -1.75
CA ASP A 214 17.30 -13.47 -2.85
C ASP A 214 16.75 -13.89 -4.22
N ALA A 215 15.70 -14.72 -4.28
CA ALA A 215 15.14 -15.24 -5.52
C ALA A 215 14.82 -14.13 -6.53
N PHE A 216 14.25 -13.00 -6.09
CA PHE A 216 13.97 -11.88 -6.99
C PHE A 216 15.25 -11.26 -7.56
N LEU A 217 16.28 -11.09 -6.73
CA LEU A 217 17.55 -10.51 -7.15
C LEU A 217 18.30 -11.46 -8.10
N LYS A 218 18.29 -12.76 -7.80
CA LYS A 218 18.87 -13.79 -8.67
C LYS A 218 18.13 -13.86 -10.00
N MET A 219 16.80 -13.83 -9.99
CA MET A 219 15.99 -13.76 -11.20
C MET A 219 16.34 -12.53 -12.05
N ALA A 220 16.37 -11.34 -11.43
CA ALA A 220 16.66 -10.09 -12.13
C ALA A 220 18.08 -10.07 -12.76
N THR A 221 19.05 -10.73 -12.14
CA THR A 221 20.47 -10.70 -12.59
C THR A 221 20.89 -11.88 -13.46
N SER A 222 20.18 -13.01 -13.38
CA SER A 222 20.54 -14.25 -14.11
C SER A 222 19.56 -14.63 -15.22
N GLN A 223 18.28 -14.28 -15.11
CA GLN A 223 17.25 -14.67 -16.08
C GLN A 223 16.99 -13.58 -17.12
N ALA A 224 17.33 -12.33 -16.83
CA ALA A 224 17.21 -11.21 -17.76
C ALA A 224 18.58 -10.65 -18.17
N PRO A 225 18.69 -10.02 -19.36
CA PRO A 225 19.88 -9.28 -19.76
C PRO A 225 20.25 -8.26 -18.68
N VAL A 226 21.54 -8.17 -18.38
CA VAL A 226 22.08 -7.35 -17.28
C VAL A 226 21.54 -5.92 -17.27
N ALA A 227 21.41 -5.30 -18.46
CA ALA A 227 20.87 -3.95 -18.59
C ALA A 227 19.40 -3.83 -18.15
N ILE A 228 18.55 -4.80 -18.50
CA ILE A 228 17.12 -4.81 -18.14
C ILE A 228 16.97 -5.11 -16.65
N GLY A 229 17.69 -6.11 -16.13
CA GLY A 229 17.72 -6.43 -14.71
C GLY A 229 18.17 -5.26 -13.85
N ALA A 230 19.28 -4.61 -14.21
CA ALA A 230 19.76 -3.42 -13.52
C ALA A 230 18.74 -2.27 -13.56
N TRP A 231 18.05 -2.08 -14.69
CA TRP A 231 17.02 -1.05 -14.80
C TRP A 231 15.82 -1.35 -13.88
N ALA A 232 15.42 -2.61 -13.75
CA ALA A 232 14.38 -3.02 -12.80
C ALA A 232 14.77 -2.69 -11.35
N LEU A 233 16.00 -3.01 -10.95
CA LEU A 233 16.51 -2.75 -9.60
C LEU A 233 16.60 -1.24 -9.32
N ILE A 234 17.10 -0.44 -10.27
CA ILE A 234 17.07 1.03 -10.18
C ILE A 234 15.62 1.52 -10.05
N GLY A 235 14.69 0.90 -10.76
CA GLY A 235 13.28 1.23 -10.69
C GLY A 235 12.67 0.98 -9.31
N ILE A 236 13.05 -0.10 -8.62
CA ILE A 236 12.62 -0.41 -7.25
C ILE A 236 13.15 0.64 -6.27
N VAL A 237 14.43 1.02 -6.40
CA VAL A 237 15.04 2.08 -5.58
C VAL A 237 14.33 3.42 -5.81
N ALA A 238 14.06 3.78 -7.07
CA ALA A 238 13.33 4.98 -7.44
C ALA A 238 11.90 4.98 -6.86
N ALA A 239 11.17 3.87 -6.97
CA ALA A 239 9.83 3.74 -6.38
C ALA A 239 9.87 3.94 -4.87
N SER A 240 10.79 3.25 -4.18
CA SER A 240 10.97 3.30 -2.72
C SER A 240 11.27 4.72 -2.23
N MET A 241 12.23 5.39 -2.86
CA MET A 241 12.60 6.77 -2.51
C MET A 241 11.44 7.76 -2.68
N SER A 242 10.54 7.54 -3.64
CA SER A 242 9.42 8.45 -3.90
C SER A 242 8.37 8.37 -2.80
N THR A 243 8.08 7.15 -2.33
CA THR A 243 7.16 6.86 -1.23
C THR A 243 7.74 7.36 0.09
N SER A 244 9.02 7.06 0.37
CA SER A 244 9.70 7.52 1.58
C SER A 244 9.68 9.04 1.69
N THR A 245 9.98 9.77 0.60
CA THR A 245 9.95 11.24 0.60
C THR A 245 8.55 11.78 0.89
N GLY A 246 7.51 11.18 0.30
CA GLY A 246 6.11 11.56 0.56
C GLY A 246 5.71 11.38 2.02
N VAL A 247 6.01 10.23 2.62
CA VAL A 247 5.68 9.92 4.01
C VAL A 247 6.46 10.80 5.00
N ILE A 248 7.77 10.99 4.78
CA ILE A 248 8.61 11.85 5.63
C ILE A 248 8.09 13.29 5.61
N LEU A 249 7.71 13.80 4.43
CA LEU A 249 7.14 15.14 4.31
C LEU A 249 5.78 15.22 5.02
N ALA A 250 4.89 14.24 4.83
CA ALA A 250 3.58 14.23 5.46
C ALA A 250 3.68 14.25 6.99
N ILE A 251 4.52 13.39 7.58
CA ILE A 251 4.75 13.35 9.04
C ILE A 251 5.32 14.69 9.52
N SER A 252 6.29 15.25 8.80
CA SER A 252 6.91 16.54 9.15
C SER A 252 5.90 17.70 9.10
N THR A 253 4.98 17.69 8.13
CA THR A 253 3.89 18.67 8.03
C THR A 253 2.90 18.51 9.18
N VAL A 254 2.54 17.29 9.57
CA VAL A 254 1.68 17.03 10.75
C VAL A 254 2.34 17.52 12.03
N LEU A 255 3.61 17.18 12.25
CA LEU A 255 4.37 17.65 13.41
C LEU A 255 4.43 19.18 13.44
N SER A 256 4.56 19.85 12.29
CA SER A 256 4.59 21.30 12.24
C SER A 256 3.21 21.95 12.50
N HIS A 257 2.18 21.53 11.77
CA HIS A 257 0.85 22.15 11.81
C HIS A 257 0.01 21.74 13.03
N ASN A 258 0.05 20.47 13.44
CA ASN A 258 -0.83 19.95 14.50
C ASN A 258 -0.17 20.03 15.88
N VAL A 259 1.14 19.79 15.96
CA VAL A 259 1.91 19.81 17.22
C VAL A 259 2.64 21.14 17.38
N GLY A 260 3.43 21.54 16.37
CA GLY A 260 4.30 22.71 16.41
C GLY A 260 3.55 24.00 16.70
N ARG A 261 2.40 24.23 16.06
CA ARG A 261 1.55 25.40 16.36
C ARG A 261 1.14 25.48 17.83
N LYS A 262 0.74 24.35 18.42
CA LYS A 262 0.33 24.28 19.82
C LYS A 262 1.51 24.45 20.76
N VAL A 263 2.62 23.79 20.48
CA VAL A 263 3.86 23.87 21.28
C VAL A 263 4.43 25.29 21.26
N ILE A 264 4.46 25.96 20.10
CA ILE A 264 4.91 27.35 19.98
C ILE A 264 4.01 28.28 20.80
N HIS A 265 2.69 28.12 20.70
CA HIS A 265 1.75 28.94 21.45
C HIS A 265 1.87 28.71 22.97
N TRP A 266 2.13 27.48 23.41
CA TRP A 266 2.36 27.15 24.81
C TRP A 266 3.68 27.72 25.35
N LEU A 267 4.77 27.58 24.60
CA LEU A 267 6.10 28.12 24.98
C LEU A 267 6.15 29.65 24.91
N ARG A 268 5.45 30.26 23.96
CA ARG A 268 5.43 31.71 23.72
C ARG A 268 3.99 32.20 23.48
N PRO A 269 3.21 32.36 24.56
CA PRO A 269 1.85 32.88 24.46
C PRO A 269 1.84 34.23 23.74
N GLY A 270 0.93 34.40 22.77
CA GLY A 270 0.77 35.65 22.01
C GLY A 270 1.68 35.83 20.79
N THR A 271 2.55 34.86 20.47
CA THR A 271 3.31 34.91 19.20
C THR A 271 2.43 34.67 17.99
N VAL A 272 2.55 35.54 16.98
CA VAL A 272 1.89 35.36 15.67
C VAL A 272 2.67 34.30 14.89
N ILE A 273 2.01 33.19 14.57
CA ILE A 273 2.62 32.08 13.83
C ILE A 273 2.67 32.46 12.35
N THR A 274 3.87 32.76 11.85
CA THR A 274 4.10 33.03 10.43
C THR A 274 4.38 31.75 9.64
N GLN A 275 4.14 31.78 8.33
CA GLN A 275 4.45 30.65 7.43
C GLN A 275 5.94 30.29 7.46
N ASP A 276 6.83 31.27 7.53
CA ASP A 276 8.29 31.05 7.58
C ASP A 276 8.75 30.32 8.84
N MET A 277 8.07 30.55 9.98
CA MET A 277 8.32 29.79 11.20
C MET A 277 7.91 28.33 11.04
N LEU A 278 6.74 28.10 10.45
CA LEU A 278 6.21 26.76 10.23
C LEU A 278 7.05 25.97 9.22
N LEU A 279 7.53 26.62 8.16
CA LEU A 279 8.45 26.05 7.19
C LEU A 279 9.79 25.69 7.83
N ARG A 280 10.31 26.51 8.74
CA ARG A 280 11.52 26.18 9.51
C ARG A 280 11.30 24.93 10.37
N VAL A 281 10.15 24.81 11.05
CA VAL A 281 9.81 23.63 11.84
C VAL A 281 9.75 22.38 10.95
N VAL A 282 9.08 22.43 9.79
CA VAL A 282 9.06 21.31 8.83
C VAL A 282 10.48 20.91 8.44
N ARG A 283 11.32 21.87 8.03
CA ARG A 283 12.70 21.61 7.61
C ARG A 283 13.57 21.02 8.71
N THR A 284 13.29 21.31 9.98
CA THR A 284 13.97 20.66 11.12
C THR A 284 13.42 19.28 11.44
N CYS A 285 12.12 19.05 11.23
CA CYS A 285 11.50 17.75 11.46
C CYS A 285 11.90 16.71 10.41
N VAL A 286 12.08 17.10 9.15
CA VAL A 286 12.49 16.19 8.06
C VAL A 286 13.73 15.35 8.41
N PRO A 287 14.91 15.92 8.73
CA PRO A 287 16.10 15.12 9.04
C PRO A 287 15.90 14.26 10.30
N MET A 288 15.15 14.74 11.29
CA MET A 288 14.82 13.97 12.49
C MET A 288 14.01 12.72 12.16
N VAL A 289 12.93 12.87 11.39
CA VAL A 289 12.08 11.75 10.94
C VAL A 289 12.89 10.79 10.06
N THR A 290 13.74 11.30 9.17
CA THR A 290 14.61 10.47 8.32
C THR A 290 15.58 9.63 9.15
N ILE A 291 16.23 10.20 10.16
CA ILE A 291 17.18 9.46 11.03
C ILE A 291 16.45 8.35 11.79
N ILE A 292 15.28 8.64 12.36
CA ILE A 292 14.48 7.64 13.08
C ILE A 292 14.06 6.51 12.12
N ALA A 293 13.56 6.87 10.93
CA ALA A 293 13.17 5.89 9.91
C ALA A 293 14.35 5.01 9.47
N ALA A 294 15.55 5.59 9.30
CA ALA A 294 16.76 4.85 8.93
C ALA A 294 17.19 3.84 10.02
N ILE A 295 17.10 4.22 11.29
CA ILE A 295 17.42 3.32 12.42
C ILE A 295 16.43 2.14 12.48
N VAL A 296 15.14 2.42 12.29
CA VAL A 296 14.11 1.36 12.26
C VAL A 296 14.33 0.44 11.04
N ALA A 297 14.61 1.03 9.87
CA ALA A 297 14.88 0.26 8.65
C ALA A 297 16.14 -0.61 8.77
N SER A 298 17.17 -0.20 9.51
CA SER A 298 18.38 -1.02 9.71
C SER A 298 18.20 -2.18 10.69
N THR A 299 17.09 -2.24 11.43
CA THR A 299 16.87 -3.23 12.50
C THR A 299 15.79 -4.25 12.17
N HIS A 300 14.91 -3.99 11.20
CA HIS A 300 13.78 -4.84 10.88
C HIS A 300 13.79 -5.23 9.39
N ASN A 301 13.78 -6.55 9.11
CA ASN A 301 13.88 -7.06 7.74
C ASN A 301 12.51 -7.35 7.08
N ASN A 302 11.41 -7.30 7.84
CA ASN A 302 10.07 -7.67 7.37
C ASN A 302 9.29 -6.47 6.82
N THR A 303 9.81 -5.89 5.73
CA THR A 303 9.30 -4.64 5.15
C THR A 303 7.84 -4.72 4.67
N GLY A 304 7.47 -5.81 4.00
CA GLY A 304 6.11 -6.03 3.49
C GLY A 304 5.06 -6.11 4.60
N TYR A 305 5.34 -6.85 5.66
CA TYR A 305 4.45 -6.97 6.82
C TYR A 305 4.23 -5.62 7.52
N LEU A 306 5.33 -4.88 7.78
CA LEU A 306 5.28 -3.57 8.42
C LEU A 306 4.43 -2.56 7.63
N LEU A 307 4.46 -2.62 6.29
CA LEU A 307 3.64 -1.78 5.43
C LEU A 307 2.14 -2.06 5.65
N VAL A 308 1.74 -3.34 5.66
CA VAL A 308 0.34 -3.73 5.89
C VAL A 308 -0.11 -3.30 7.27
N VAL A 309 0.69 -3.56 8.31
CA VAL A 309 0.38 -3.16 9.70
C VAL A 309 0.21 -1.64 9.84
N ALA A 310 1.02 -0.84 9.14
CA ALA A 310 0.91 0.62 9.19
C ALA A 310 -0.46 1.12 8.70
N PHE A 311 -0.94 0.59 7.56
CA PHE A 311 -2.27 0.95 7.03
C PHE A 311 -3.41 0.31 7.81
N ASP A 312 -3.16 -0.84 8.43
CA ASP A 312 -4.11 -1.53 9.28
C ASP A 312 -4.44 -0.73 10.54
N ILE A 313 -3.44 -0.16 11.23
CA ILE A 313 -3.67 0.74 12.37
C ILE A 313 -4.50 1.96 11.94
N ALA A 314 -4.24 2.49 10.74
CA ALA A 314 -4.99 3.60 10.18
C ALA A 314 -6.44 3.21 9.89
N LEU A 315 -6.68 2.03 9.30
CA LEU A 315 -8.02 1.45 9.10
C LEU A 315 -8.75 1.25 10.43
N ALA A 316 -8.10 0.62 11.40
CA ALA A 316 -8.64 0.28 12.71
C ALA A 316 -9.10 1.51 13.50
N GLY A 317 -8.32 2.59 13.50
CA GLY A 317 -8.59 3.76 14.33
C GLY A 317 -9.26 4.94 13.62
N SER A 318 -8.95 5.18 12.35
CA SER A 318 -9.20 6.48 11.72
C SER A 318 -10.34 6.48 10.70
N ILE A 319 -10.62 5.34 10.06
CA ILE A 319 -11.61 5.27 8.97
C ILE A 319 -13.03 5.46 9.48
N ALA A 320 -13.42 4.80 10.57
CA ALA A 320 -14.77 4.97 11.12
C ALA A 320 -15.05 6.42 11.56
N PRO A 321 -14.17 7.11 12.31
CA PRO A 321 -14.32 8.54 12.59
C PRO A 321 -14.39 9.42 11.34
N LEU A 322 -13.53 9.17 10.35
CA LEU A 322 -13.49 9.92 9.10
C LEU A 322 -14.84 9.83 8.37
N LEU A 323 -15.33 8.62 8.10
CA LEU A 323 -16.60 8.41 7.40
C LEU A 323 -17.77 8.95 8.20
N ALA A 324 -17.79 8.73 9.51
CA ALA A 324 -18.89 9.18 10.36
C ALA A 324 -18.95 10.71 10.46
N SER A 325 -17.81 11.40 10.39
CA SER A 325 -17.74 12.87 10.37
C SER A 325 -18.30 13.49 9.07
N ILE A 326 -18.16 12.81 7.93
CA ILE A 326 -18.63 13.28 6.62
C ILE A 326 -20.11 12.95 6.43
N TYR A 327 -20.49 11.69 6.65
CA TYR A 327 -21.83 11.20 6.30
C TYR A 327 -22.85 11.30 7.43
N THR A 328 -22.39 11.30 8.69
CA THR A 328 -23.27 11.37 9.87
C THR A 328 -22.88 12.46 10.88
N PRO A 329 -22.58 13.71 10.44
CA PRO A 329 -22.03 14.76 11.32
C PRO A 329 -22.92 15.08 12.53
N LYS A 330 -24.24 14.95 12.39
CA LYS A 330 -25.20 15.22 13.47
C LYS A 330 -25.25 14.13 14.56
N ARG A 331 -24.67 12.96 14.29
CA ARG A 331 -24.73 11.78 15.18
C ARG A 331 -23.40 11.50 15.87
N VAL A 332 -22.38 12.32 15.61
CA VAL A 332 -21.03 12.12 16.11
C VAL A 332 -20.59 13.32 16.93
N THR A 333 -19.69 13.05 17.87
CA THR A 333 -19.13 14.03 18.80
C THR A 333 -17.61 13.87 18.83
N PRO A 334 -16.86 14.93 19.17
CA PRO A 334 -15.40 14.82 19.30
C PRO A 334 -14.96 13.77 20.32
N GLY A 335 -15.67 13.65 21.45
CA GLY A 335 -15.41 12.64 22.48
C GLY A 335 -15.60 11.22 21.97
N GLY A 336 -16.70 10.96 21.26
CA GLY A 336 -16.93 9.67 20.61
C GLY A 336 -15.91 9.34 19.54
N GLY A 337 -15.46 10.33 18.76
CA GLY A 337 -14.38 10.14 17.78
C GLY A 337 -13.07 9.68 18.41
N VAL A 338 -12.63 10.32 19.50
CA VAL A 338 -11.40 9.95 20.23
C VAL A 338 -11.55 8.58 20.89
N CYS A 339 -12.67 8.31 21.55
CA CYS A 339 -12.91 7.02 22.20
C CYS A 339 -12.96 5.88 21.18
N GLY A 340 -13.63 6.09 20.04
CA GLY A 340 -13.68 5.12 18.94
C GLY A 340 -12.29 4.84 18.37
N LEU A 341 -11.51 5.88 18.08
CA LEU A 341 -10.14 5.74 17.58
C LEU A 341 -9.27 4.93 18.55
N LEU A 342 -9.27 5.27 19.83
CA LEU A 342 -8.48 4.55 20.84
C LEU A 342 -8.94 3.12 21.00
N ALA A 343 -10.25 2.87 21.01
CA ALA A 343 -10.81 1.52 21.10
C ALA A 343 -10.40 0.66 19.89
N GLY A 344 -10.51 1.19 18.67
CA GLY A 344 -10.10 0.49 17.45
C GLY A 344 -8.62 0.12 17.45
N ILE A 345 -7.73 1.08 17.74
CA ILE A 345 -6.28 0.83 17.82
C ILE A 345 -5.96 -0.16 18.94
N LEU A 346 -6.56 0.00 20.11
CA LEU A 346 -6.30 -0.88 21.24
C LEU A 346 -6.78 -2.30 20.97
N THR A 347 -7.97 -2.47 20.38
CA THR A 347 -8.45 -3.78 19.91
C THR A 347 -7.48 -4.38 18.91
N ARG A 348 -6.98 -3.59 17.97
CA ARG A 348 -6.01 -4.07 16.98
C ARG A 348 -4.73 -4.60 17.63
N VAL A 349 -4.19 -3.84 18.58
CA VAL A 349 -2.97 -4.21 19.31
C VAL A 349 -3.22 -5.41 20.23
N ILE A 350 -4.37 -5.48 20.91
CA ILE A 350 -4.69 -6.64 21.77
C ILE A 350 -4.83 -7.90 20.91
N LEU A 351 -5.57 -7.82 19.80
CA LEU A 351 -5.77 -8.97 18.92
C LEU A 351 -4.47 -9.41 18.22
N GLU A 352 -3.52 -8.49 17.97
CA GLU A 352 -2.18 -8.82 17.47
C GLU A 352 -1.48 -9.87 18.35
N TYR A 353 -1.61 -9.74 19.68
CA TYR A 353 -0.89 -10.56 20.65
C TYR A 353 -1.74 -11.67 21.28
N THR A 354 -3.06 -11.64 21.11
CA THR A 354 -3.96 -12.64 21.70
C THR A 354 -4.42 -13.69 20.71
N LEU A 355 -4.46 -13.38 19.41
CA LEU A 355 -4.77 -14.36 18.38
C LEU A 355 -3.54 -15.26 18.13
N PRO A 356 -3.74 -16.55 17.82
CA PRO A 356 -2.64 -17.42 17.44
C PRO A 356 -2.09 -16.98 16.08
N LYS A 357 -0.77 -16.74 16.05
CA LYS A 357 0.01 -16.35 14.88
C LYS A 357 1.26 -17.22 14.85
N ASP A 358 1.21 -18.27 14.05
CA ASP A 358 2.36 -19.13 13.79
C ASP A 358 3.28 -18.57 12.69
N GLY A 359 2.87 -17.48 12.03
CA GLY A 359 3.61 -16.83 10.94
C GLY A 359 3.35 -17.45 9.57
N SER A 360 2.50 -18.46 9.49
CA SER A 360 2.14 -19.11 8.23
C SER A 360 1.19 -18.25 7.37
N LEU A 361 0.49 -17.28 7.97
CA LEU A 361 -0.59 -16.51 7.35
C LEU A 361 -1.75 -17.38 6.82
N MET A 362 -1.83 -18.63 7.27
CA MET A 362 -2.86 -19.59 6.89
C MET A 362 -3.90 -19.74 8.00
N LEU A 363 -5.17 -19.49 7.68
CA LEU A 363 -6.24 -19.93 8.57
C LEU A 363 -6.23 -21.47 8.65
N PRO A 364 -6.67 -22.06 9.79
CA PRO A 364 -6.83 -23.50 9.94
C PRO A 364 -8.06 -24.01 9.15
N ALA A 365 -8.03 -23.81 7.83
CA ALA A 365 -9.06 -24.11 6.86
C ALA A 365 -8.41 -24.60 5.56
N GLY A 366 -8.98 -25.63 4.94
CA GLY A 366 -8.43 -26.29 3.75
C GLY A 366 -7.74 -27.61 4.08
N SER A 367 -7.62 -28.48 3.07
CA SER A 367 -6.96 -29.79 3.21
C SER A 367 -5.44 -29.67 3.29
N TYR A 368 -4.86 -28.59 2.74
CA TYR A 368 -3.41 -28.38 2.70
C TYR A 368 -2.86 -27.55 3.88
N ALA A 369 -3.70 -27.18 4.86
CA ALA A 369 -3.33 -26.31 5.99
C ALA A 369 -2.56 -27.03 7.11
N TYR A 370 -1.57 -27.84 6.75
CA TYR A 370 -0.70 -28.56 7.67
C TYR A 370 0.75 -28.17 7.44
N GLY A 371 1.50 -28.06 8.54
CA GLY A 371 2.93 -27.80 8.51
C GLY A 371 3.73 -29.07 8.25
N TYR A 372 5.02 -29.00 8.58
CA TYR A 372 5.93 -30.13 8.47
C TYR A 372 6.15 -30.77 9.85
N GLY A 373 6.25 -32.11 9.88
CA GLY A 373 6.55 -32.88 11.09
C GLY A 373 8.00 -33.33 11.15
N PRO A 374 8.42 -34.01 12.23
CA PRO A 374 9.75 -34.61 12.34
C PRO A 374 9.93 -35.75 11.34
N GLY A 375 11.09 -35.83 10.71
CA GLY A 375 11.41 -36.82 9.69
C GLY A 375 11.30 -38.27 10.20
N GLN A 376 10.80 -39.14 9.34
CA GLN A 376 10.57 -40.55 9.60
C GLN A 376 11.47 -41.42 8.71
N ALA A 377 11.66 -42.68 9.11
CA ALA A 377 12.35 -43.67 8.30
C ALA A 377 11.37 -44.34 7.31
N GLY A 378 11.89 -44.71 6.13
CA GLY A 378 11.14 -45.38 5.07
C GLY A 378 11.26 -44.67 3.73
N LEU A 379 10.84 -45.35 2.67
CA LEU A 379 10.82 -44.79 1.31
C LEU A 379 9.56 -43.95 1.07
N PRO A 380 9.65 -42.82 0.34
CA PRO A 380 8.49 -42.04 -0.07
C PRO A 380 7.44 -42.89 -0.80
N LEU A 381 6.19 -42.47 -0.76
CA LEU A 381 5.08 -43.23 -1.37
C LEU A 381 5.14 -43.26 -2.90
N PHE A 382 5.82 -42.30 -3.51
CA PHE A 382 5.98 -42.18 -4.96
C PHE A 382 7.21 -42.94 -5.50
N VAL A 383 7.83 -43.81 -4.72
CA VAL A 383 8.94 -44.67 -5.17
C VAL A 383 8.46 -46.11 -5.25
N GLU A 384 8.73 -46.81 -6.34
CA GLU A 384 8.35 -48.21 -6.48
C GLU A 384 9.19 -49.10 -5.56
N ALA A 385 8.57 -49.55 -4.45
CA ALA A 385 9.17 -50.45 -3.48
C ALA A 385 8.12 -51.38 -2.84
N PRO A 386 8.53 -52.47 -2.18
CA PRO A 386 7.59 -53.30 -1.41
C PRO A 386 6.87 -52.48 -0.32
N PRO A 387 5.58 -52.72 -0.03
CA PRO A 387 4.80 -51.99 0.99
C PRO A 387 5.45 -51.90 2.38
N ALA A 388 6.31 -52.87 2.73
CA ALA A 388 7.01 -52.90 4.02
C ALA A 388 8.20 -51.92 4.12
N GLU A 389 8.69 -51.41 2.98
CA GLU A 389 9.80 -50.45 2.93
C GLU A 389 9.31 -49.00 2.91
N HIS A 390 8.01 -48.80 2.62
CA HIS A 390 7.38 -47.50 2.65
C HIS A 390 7.19 -46.99 4.08
N TRP A 391 7.34 -45.67 4.22
CA TRP A 391 6.99 -44.98 5.45
C TRP A 391 5.46 -44.97 5.67
N ASP A 392 5.03 -44.83 6.91
CA ASP A 392 3.62 -44.64 7.25
C ASP A 392 3.30 -43.14 7.42
N PRO A 393 2.51 -42.51 6.53
CA PRO A 393 2.18 -41.09 6.63
C PRO A 393 1.47 -40.69 7.92
N ALA A 394 0.75 -41.62 8.58
CA ALA A 394 0.06 -41.36 9.84
C ALA A 394 1.05 -41.12 11.00
N THR A 395 2.32 -41.51 10.85
CA THR A 395 3.37 -41.26 11.84
C THR A 395 3.99 -39.86 11.76
N CYS A 396 3.63 -39.07 10.73
CA CYS A 396 4.06 -37.68 10.62
C CYS A 396 3.28 -36.80 11.60
N ASP A 397 3.94 -36.32 12.65
CA ASP A 397 3.37 -35.36 13.60
C ASP A 397 3.40 -33.93 13.00
N ALA A 398 2.62 -33.71 11.95
CA ALA A 398 2.46 -32.41 11.29
C ALA A 398 1.35 -31.60 11.99
N SER A 399 1.73 -30.50 12.63
CA SER A 399 0.75 -29.60 13.26
C SER A 399 -0.09 -28.87 12.21
N GLN A 400 -1.36 -28.64 12.52
CA GLN A 400 -2.22 -27.81 11.70
C GLN A 400 -1.76 -26.35 11.80
N LEU A 401 -1.58 -25.70 10.64
CA LEU A 401 -1.25 -24.27 10.58
C LEU A 401 -2.45 -23.46 11.07
N SER A 402 -2.21 -22.53 11.98
CA SER A 402 -3.24 -21.70 12.60
C SER A 402 -2.72 -20.28 12.78
N ASP A 403 -2.83 -19.49 11.73
CA ASP A 403 -2.62 -18.04 11.73
C ASP A 403 -3.95 -17.30 11.52
N TRP A 404 -4.34 -16.50 12.50
CA TRP A 404 -5.55 -15.68 12.44
C TRP A 404 -5.28 -14.23 12.02
N THR A 405 -4.08 -13.95 11.48
CA THR A 405 -3.72 -12.64 10.95
C THR A 405 -4.73 -12.18 9.90
N GLY A 406 -5.25 -10.96 10.08
CA GLY A 406 -6.32 -10.36 9.28
C GLY A 406 -7.67 -10.30 10.00
N VAL A 407 -7.96 -11.22 10.94
CA VAL A 407 -9.19 -11.15 11.74
C VAL A 407 -9.15 -9.94 12.68
N ASP A 408 -7.99 -9.73 13.31
CA ASP A 408 -7.67 -8.52 14.06
C ASP A 408 -7.94 -7.25 13.24
N SER A 409 -7.47 -7.22 12.00
CA SER A 409 -7.62 -6.08 11.08
C SER A 409 -9.08 -5.79 10.69
N LEU A 410 -9.91 -6.83 10.52
CA LEU A 410 -11.31 -6.68 10.12
C LEU A 410 -12.24 -6.38 11.31
N VAL A 411 -11.93 -6.91 12.49
CA VAL A 411 -12.74 -6.69 13.70
C VAL A 411 -12.51 -5.29 14.30
N SER A 412 -11.28 -4.81 14.28
CA SER A 412 -10.90 -3.53 14.89
C SER A 412 -11.67 -2.30 14.40
N PRO A 413 -11.87 -2.06 13.08
CA PRO A 413 -12.67 -0.93 12.60
C PRO A 413 -14.16 -1.04 12.99
N LEU A 414 -14.69 -2.26 13.17
CA LEU A 414 -16.06 -2.45 13.67
C LEU A 414 -16.17 -2.02 15.13
N VAL A 415 -15.20 -2.41 15.97
CA VAL A 415 -15.15 -1.96 17.36
C VAL A 415 -15.00 -0.44 17.45
N CYS A 416 -14.15 0.15 16.60
CA CYS A 416 -14.02 1.60 16.48
C CYS A 416 -15.37 2.28 16.20
N ALA A 417 -16.10 1.80 15.20
CA ALA A 417 -17.41 2.35 14.82
C ALA A 417 -18.45 2.18 15.94
N LEU A 418 -18.51 1.00 16.58
CA LEU A 418 -19.43 0.71 17.66
C LEU A 418 -19.21 1.64 18.87
N VAL A 419 -17.95 1.78 19.31
CA VAL A 419 -17.60 2.66 20.43
C VAL A 419 -17.86 4.13 20.08
N LEU A 420 -17.51 4.56 18.86
CA LEU A 420 -17.78 5.90 18.39
C LEU A 420 -19.26 6.25 18.50
N TYR A 421 -20.14 5.43 17.92
CA TYR A 421 -21.57 5.71 17.92
C TYR A 421 -22.19 5.56 19.32
N ALA A 422 -21.72 4.61 20.13
CA ALA A 422 -22.22 4.44 21.51
C ALA A 422 -21.88 5.66 22.38
N VAL A 423 -20.64 6.13 22.35
CA VAL A 423 -20.20 7.30 23.13
C VAL A 423 -20.87 8.57 22.60
N SER A 424 -20.90 8.78 21.27
CA SER A 424 -21.56 9.95 20.70
C SER A 424 -23.05 10.00 21.00
N TRP A 425 -23.74 8.86 20.98
CA TRP A 425 -25.14 8.78 21.38
C TRP A 425 -25.35 9.17 22.84
N ALA A 426 -24.47 8.72 23.75
CA ALA A 426 -24.55 9.05 25.17
C ALA A 426 -24.27 10.55 25.42
N GLU A 427 -23.30 11.13 24.72
CA GLU A 427 -22.96 12.56 24.81
C GLU A 427 -24.08 13.44 24.25
N LEU A 428 -24.68 13.06 23.13
CA LEU A 428 -25.82 13.78 22.54
C LEU A 428 -27.04 13.79 23.48
N ARG A 429 -27.28 12.71 24.24
CA ARG A 429 -28.32 12.67 25.29
C ARG A 429 -28.01 13.58 26.48
N ARG A 430 -26.74 13.95 26.70
CA ARG A 430 -26.29 14.85 27.77
C ARG A 430 -26.08 16.28 27.28
N ASN A 431 -26.80 16.71 26.24
CA ASN A 431 -26.66 18.02 25.60
C ASN A 431 -25.22 18.30 25.10
N GLY A 432 -24.51 17.29 24.62
CA GLY A 432 -23.16 17.42 24.06
C GLY A 432 -22.05 17.54 25.09
N ARG A 433 -22.33 17.31 26.38
CA ARG A 433 -21.28 17.25 27.41
C ARG A 433 -20.44 15.99 27.22
N PRO A 434 -19.09 16.10 27.18
CA PRO A 434 -18.24 14.94 26.96
C PRO A 434 -18.37 13.94 28.10
N LEU A 435 -18.39 12.65 27.78
CA LEU A 435 -18.48 11.58 28.77
C LEU A 435 -17.15 11.40 29.52
N LEU A 436 -16.05 11.64 28.80
CA LEU A 436 -14.68 11.54 29.25
C LEU A 436 -13.93 12.80 28.79
N SER A 437 -13.41 13.59 29.72
CA SER A 437 -12.57 14.76 29.42
C SER A 437 -11.12 14.35 29.13
N ILE A 438 -10.93 13.41 28.19
CA ILE A 438 -9.58 12.90 27.82
C ILE A 438 -8.77 13.98 27.12
N VAL A 439 -9.42 14.88 26.39
CA VAL A 439 -8.77 15.95 25.63
C VAL A 439 -9.05 17.29 26.34
N PRO A 440 -8.02 18.12 26.60
CA PRO A 440 -8.20 19.45 27.15
C PRO A 440 -9.16 20.28 26.29
N GLU A 441 -10.04 21.07 26.91
CA GLU A 441 -11.06 21.85 26.20
C GLU A 441 -10.44 22.82 25.17
N ALA A 442 -9.25 23.35 25.46
CA ALA A 442 -8.45 24.17 24.55
C ALA A 442 -7.99 23.44 23.26
N TRP A 443 -8.06 22.11 23.23
CA TRP A 443 -7.71 21.28 22.08
C TRP A 443 -8.95 20.80 21.31
N LEU A 444 -10.15 20.96 21.89
CA LEU A 444 -11.45 20.62 21.31
C LEU A 444 -12.07 21.81 20.57
N SER A 445 -11.70 23.03 20.94
CA SER A 445 -12.11 24.21 20.19
C SER A 445 -11.39 24.23 18.83
N PRO A 446 -12.12 24.38 17.71
CA PRO A 446 -11.46 24.64 16.43
C PRO A 446 -10.63 25.90 16.63
N MET A 447 -9.35 25.84 16.28
CA MET A 447 -8.52 27.05 16.19
C MET A 447 -9.20 27.95 15.17
N THR A 448 -10.05 28.86 15.64
CA THR A 448 -10.61 29.91 14.81
C THR A 448 -9.43 30.54 14.11
N ALA A 449 -9.49 30.64 12.78
CA ALA A 449 -8.58 31.48 12.03
C ALA A 449 -8.43 32.80 12.81
N PRO A 450 -7.20 33.30 13.00
CA PRO A 450 -6.98 34.44 13.87
C PRO A 450 -7.96 35.54 13.45
N LYS A 451 -8.88 35.92 14.36
CA LYS A 451 -9.92 36.93 14.10
C LYS A 451 -9.31 38.21 13.53
N THR A 452 -8.03 38.46 13.80
CA THR A 452 -7.23 39.56 13.26
C THR A 452 -7.04 39.54 11.74
N VAL A 453 -7.04 38.39 11.05
CA VAL A 453 -6.94 38.38 9.57
C VAL A 453 -8.28 38.65 8.92
N GLU A 454 -9.39 38.07 9.41
CA GLU A 454 -10.73 38.43 8.95
C GLU A 454 -11.08 39.88 9.28
N GLN A 455 -10.71 40.37 10.47
CA GLN A 455 -10.90 41.78 10.85
C GLN A 455 -9.97 42.73 10.09
N ALA A 456 -8.72 42.32 9.79
CA ALA A 456 -7.82 43.13 8.97
C ALA A 456 -8.29 43.16 7.52
N VAL A 457 -8.70 42.04 6.93
CA VAL A 457 -9.23 41.96 5.57
C VAL A 457 -10.56 42.74 5.48
N ALA A 458 -11.47 42.59 6.44
CA ALA A 458 -12.71 43.36 6.49
C ALA A 458 -12.46 44.86 6.71
N GLY A 459 -11.49 45.23 7.55
CA GLY A 459 -11.07 46.62 7.75
C GLY A 459 -10.43 47.24 6.51
N THR A 460 -9.63 46.47 5.78
CA THR A 460 -8.99 46.90 4.53
C THR A 460 -10.01 47.01 3.39
N LEU A 461 -10.98 46.07 3.32
CA LEU A 461 -12.10 46.16 2.37
C LEU A 461 -12.99 47.37 2.66
N ALA A 462 -13.31 47.63 3.93
CA ALA A 462 -14.10 48.80 4.34
C ALA A 462 -13.37 50.12 4.00
N GLN A 463 -12.06 50.19 4.24
CA GLN A 463 -11.24 51.34 3.85
C GLN A 463 -11.17 51.53 2.33
N CYS A 464 -11.07 50.44 1.55
CA CYS A 464 -11.14 50.50 0.09
C CYS A 464 -12.51 50.96 -0.40
N GLU A 465 -13.62 50.45 0.15
CA GLU A 465 -14.97 50.88 -0.22
C GLU A 465 -15.25 52.34 0.16
N GLU A 466 -14.71 52.82 1.28
CA GLU A 466 -14.80 54.23 1.68
C GLU A 466 -13.96 55.14 0.77
N ALA A 467 -12.74 54.72 0.42
CA ALA A 467 -11.91 55.42 -0.55
C ALA A 467 -12.56 55.50 -1.93
N THR A 468 -13.23 54.43 -2.37
CA THR A 468 -13.94 54.37 -3.66
C THR A 468 -15.15 55.31 -3.68
N ARG A 469 -15.95 55.34 -2.59
CA ARG A 469 -17.06 56.28 -2.42
C ARG A 469 -16.62 57.74 -2.36
N ASN A 470 -15.49 58.02 -1.70
CA ASN A 470 -14.93 59.37 -1.66
C ASN A 470 -14.42 59.80 -3.04
N LEU A 471 -13.90 58.87 -3.85
CA LEU A 471 -13.49 59.13 -5.23
C LEU A 471 -14.68 59.40 -6.17
N GLU A 472 -15.81 58.69 -5.98
CA GLU A 472 -17.06 58.94 -6.71
C GLU A 472 -17.65 60.31 -6.34
N LYS A 473 -17.70 60.67 -5.05
CA LYS A 473 -18.12 62.00 -4.62
C LYS A 473 -17.24 63.11 -5.17
N LEU A 474 -15.93 62.87 -5.26
CA LEU A 474 -14.99 63.82 -5.89
C LEU A 474 -15.20 63.91 -7.41
N LYS A 475 -15.58 62.82 -8.08
CA LYS A 475 -15.99 62.86 -9.50
C LYS A 475 -17.29 63.66 -9.70
N GLU A 476 -18.28 63.51 -8.83
CA GLU A 476 -19.50 64.33 -8.90
C GLU A 476 -19.21 65.82 -8.62
N LEU A 477 -18.41 66.13 -7.59
CA LEU A 477 -18.12 67.52 -7.23
C LEU A 477 -17.23 68.26 -8.25
N TYR A 478 -16.30 67.56 -8.90
CA TYR A 478 -15.29 68.20 -9.75
C TYR A 478 -15.40 67.84 -11.23
N PHE A 479 -15.95 66.69 -11.63
CA PHE A 479 -15.99 66.27 -13.03
C PHE A 479 -17.33 66.55 -13.73
N GLU A 480 -18.47 66.54 -13.04
CA GLU A 480 -19.75 66.92 -13.66
C GLU A 480 -19.84 68.40 -14.06
N PRO A 481 -19.36 69.38 -13.25
CA PRO A 481 -19.39 70.79 -13.66
C PRO A 481 -18.47 71.08 -14.86
N LEU A 482 -17.44 70.25 -15.09
CA LEU A 482 -16.50 70.39 -16.19
C LEU A 482 -17.02 69.83 -17.53
N GLN A 483 -18.06 68.98 -17.52
CA GLN A 483 -18.73 68.53 -18.74
C GLN A 483 -19.73 69.56 -19.28
N LEU A 484 -20.36 70.36 -18.39
CA LEU A 484 -21.22 71.48 -18.78
C LEU A 484 -20.46 72.68 -19.37
N LEU A 485 -19.13 72.76 -19.18
CA LEU A 485 -18.26 73.77 -19.79
C LEU A 485 -17.66 73.32 -21.14
N ARG A 486 -18.09 72.16 -21.68
CA ARG A 486 -17.61 71.61 -22.95
C ARG A 486 -18.71 71.48 -23.99
N GLU A 487 -19.58 72.47 -24.11
CA GLU A 487 -20.33 72.72 -25.34
C GLU A 487 -19.72 73.94 -26.06
N PRO A 488 -19.10 73.79 -27.25
CA PRO A 488 -18.90 74.90 -28.14
C PRO A 488 -20.18 75.13 -28.96
N SER A 489 -20.72 76.34 -28.85
CA SER A 489 -21.69 76.91 -29.78
C SER A 489 -21.19 76.75 -31.23
N ARG A 490 -21.95 76.04 -32.05
CA ARG A 490 -21.92 76.19 -33.50
C ARG A 490 -22.65 77.48 -33.88
N GLU A 491 -22.22 78.08 -34.99
CA GLU A 491 -22.73 79.27 -35.69
C GLU A 491 -22.00 80.56 -35.30
N THR A 492 -21.40 81.35 -36.21
CA THR A 492 -22.06 81.93 -37.41
C THR A 492 -21.01 82.56 -38.39
N TYR A 493 -21.03 82.17 -39.68
CA TYR A 493 -20.84 82.91 -40.97
C TYR A 493 -19.62 83.88 -41.20
N ALA A 494 -19.09 84.14 -42.41
CA ALA A 494 -19.69 84.31 -43.74
C ALA A 494 -18.63 84.32 -44.88
N MET A 495 -19.03 83.99 -46.11
CA MET A 495 -18.94 84.92 -47.28
C MET A 495 -19.59 84.31 -48.54
N SER A 496 -20.86 84.65 -48.74
CA SER A 496 -21.35 85.15 -50.02
C SER A 496 -22.09 86.46 -49.72
N SER A 497 -21.51 87.55 -50.26
CA SER A 497 -21.92 88.97 -50.29
C SER A 497 -22.23 89.65 -48.96
#